data_AF-A0A1Q6T4Z5-F1
#
_entry.id   AF-A0A1Q6T4Z5-F1
#
_cell.length_a   1.000
_cell.length_b   1.000
_cell.length_c   1.000
_cell.angle_alpha   90.00
_cell.angle_beta   90.00
_cell.angle_gamma   90.00
#
_symmetry.space_group_name_H-M   'P 1'
#
loop_
_entity.id
_entity.type
_entity.pdbx_description
1 polymer ?
#
loop_
_entity_poly.entity_id
_entity_poly.type
_entity_poly.pdbx_seq_one_letter_code
_entity_poly.pdbx_strand_id
1 'polypeptide(L)'
;MIKRLSLLIFSVIFCLTTFCCHAANVRRYTSAQIKSYVDNTPRNVENNIAPLVRYLTKPFNDDYDKAKAIAYWIASRIYYDDFLYSGTDNKDTYLRKGYQKQTPAKLLRSRTGICIDYANLFTAMCRKAGVTARVIYGYAYPAQTAFSPAVRKNNAHAWNYFYYKGSKIYVDPTFMAGGTLGADAYPNSAKRNRALRQLRKDNKTQSMKSSVNDYYFDFSYQDEKRTHGQVHRER
;
A
#
# COMPACT_ATOMS: atom_id res chain seq x y z
N MET A 1 -45.71 -27.47 -47.83
CA MET A 1 -45.14 -27.83 -46.50
C MET A 1 -43.71 -27.28 -46.29
N ILE A 2 -43.36 -26.07 -46.79
CA ILE A 2 -41.93 -25.61 -46.84
C ILE A 2 -41.72 -24.18 -46.26
N LYS A 3 -42.76 -23.44 -45.87
CA LYS A 3 -42.59 -22.01 -45.48
C LYS A 3 -42.33 -21.74 -43.98
N ARG A 4 -42.23 -22.76 -43.12
CA ARG A 4 -42.03 -22.57 -41.67
C ARG A 4 -40.63 -22.91 -41.14
N LEU A 5 -39.73 -23.44 -41.98
CA LEU A 5 -38.40 -23.88 -41.53
C LEU A 5 -37.32 -22.79 -41.64
N SER A 6 -37.53 -21.74 -42.45
CA SER A 6 -36.52 -20.69 -42.70
C SER A 6 -36.44 -19.60 -41.61
N LEU A 7 -37.49 -19.40 -40.81
CA LEU A 7 -37.48 -18.37 -39.75
C LEU A 7 -36.70 -18.80 -38.49
N LEU A 8 -36.65 -20.10 -38.18
CA LEU A 8 -35.93 -20.59 -37.01
C LEU A 8 -34.40 -20.51 -37.19
N ILE A 9 -33.91 -20.73 -38.41
CA ILE A 9 -32.46 -20.70 -38.71
C ILE A 9 -31.91 -19.26 -38.62
N PHE A 10 -32.68 -18.23 -39.00
CA PHE A 10 -32.26 -16.84 -38.85
C PHE A 10 -32.25 -16.36 -37.38
N SER A 11 -33.16 -16.87 -36.53
CA SER A 11 -33.19 -16.48 -35.11
C SER A 11 -32.05 -17.10 -34.28
N VAL A 12 -31.58 -18.30 -34.65
CA VAL A 12 -30.47 -18.98 -33.97
C VAL A 12 -29.12 -18.37 -34.36
N ILE A 13 -28.97 -17.88 -35.59
CA ILE A 13 -27.73 -17.23 -36.06
C ILE A 13 -27.59 -15.82 -35.47
N PHE A 14 -28.69 -15.10 -35.20
CA PHE A 14 -28.64 -13.79 -34.53
C PHE A 14 -28.38 -13.90 -33.01
N CYS A 15 -28.60 -15.07 -32.41
CA CYS A 15 -28.32 -15.31 -31.00
C CYS A 15 -26.88 -15.79 -30.71
N LEU A 16 -26.10 -16.11 -31.76
CA LEU A 16 -24.73 -16.62 -31.63
C LEU A 16 -23.63 -15.57 -31.86
N THR A 17 -23.96 -14.31 -32.21
CA THR A 17 -22.98 -13.28 -32.58
C THR A 17 -22.78 -12.15 -31.57
N THR A 18 -23.43 -12.19 -30.40
CA THR A 18 -23.25 -11.17 -29.35
C THR A 18 -22.73 -11.72 -28.01
N PHE A 19 -21.99 -12.83 -28.06
CA PHE A 19 -20.99 -13.16 -27.03
C PHE A 19 -19.59 -12.85 -27.54
N CYS A 20 -19.41 -11.68 -28.16
CA CYS A 20 -18.08 -11.11 -28.25
C CYS A 20 -17.74 -10.57 -26.85
N CYS A 21 -17.31 -11.46 -25.97
CA CYS A 21 -16.53 -11.09 -24.80
C CYS A 21 -15.36 -10.25 -25.33
N HIS A 22 -15.51 -8.93 -25.33
CA HIS A 22 -14.40 -8.03 -25.46
C HIS A 22 -13.50 -8.36 -24.28
N ALA A 23 -12.52 -9.24 -24.50
CA ALA A 23 -11.37 -9.33 -23.64
C ALA A 23 -10.74 -7.95 -23.69
N ALA A 24 -11.12 -7.08 -22.74
CA ALA A 24 -10.51 -5.78 -22.59
C ALA A 24 -9.01 -6.03 -22.57
N ASN A 25 -8.28 -5.45 -23.52
CA ASN A 25 -6.82 -5.56 -23.55
C ASN A 25 -6.30 -5.02 -22.21
N VAL A 26 -5.92 -5.92 -21.30
CA VAL A 26 -5.35 -5.55 -20.00
C VAL A 26 -3.92 -5.10 -20.24
N ARG A 27 -3.76 -3.85 -20.70
CA ARG A 27 -2.45 -3.22 -20.82
C ARG A 27 -1.95 -2.88 -19.42
N ARG A 28 -0.82 -3.47 -19.03
CA ARG A 28 -0.10 -3.08 -17.81
C ARG A 28 0.55 -1.71 -18.00
N TYR A 29 0.42 -0.86 -17.00
CA TYR A 29 1.09 0.43 -16.96
C TYR A 29 2.50 0.28 -16.38
N THR A 30 3.43 1.12 -16.84
CA THR A 30 4.76 1.17 -16.22
C THR A 30 4.69 1.85 -14.85
N SER A 31 5.66 1.56 -13.96
CA SER A 31 5.76 2.25 -12.66
C SER A 31 5.76 3.77 -12.81
N ALA A 32 6.44 4.30 -13.83
CA ALA A 32 6.48 5.74 -14.11
C ALA A 32 5.12 6.32 -14.48
N GLN A 33 4.33 5.61 -15.30
CA GLN A 33 2.98 6.05 -15.68
C GLN A 33 2.04 6.03 -14.46
N ILE A 34 2.10 4.98 -13.66
CA ILE A 34 1.29 4.87 -12.43
C ILE A 34 1.68 5.99 -11.46
N LYS A 35 2.97 6.18 -11.22
CA LYS A 35 3.48 7.25 -10.34
C LYS A 35 3.01 8.62 -10.82
N SER A 36 3.16 8.93 -12.11
CA SER A 36 2.72 10.22 -12.67
C SER A 36 1.22 10.45 -12.44
N TYR A 37 0.39 9.42 -12.58
CA TYR A 37 -1.04 9.54 -12.29
C TYR A 37 -1.34 9.78 -10.81
N VAL A 38 -0.70 9.01 -9.93
CA VAL A 38 -0.79 9.16 -8.46
C VAL A 38 -0.34 10.55 -8.02
N ASP A 39 0.70 11.09 -8.66
CA ASP A 39 1.23 12.41 -8.37
C ASP A 39 0.20 13.53 -8.70
N ASN A 40 -0.77 13.27 -9.56
CA ASN A 40 -1.82 14.23 -9.89
C ASN A 40 -3.10 14.09 -9.04
N THR A 41 -3.07 13.32 -7.94
CA THR A 41 -4.26 13.10 -7.09
C THR A 41 -4.82 14.41 -6.51
N PRO A 42 -6.10 14.75 -6.74
CA PRO A 42 -6.71 15.97 -6.18
C PRO A 42 -6.84 15.92 -4.66
N ARG A 43 -6.49 17.01 -3.97
CA ARG A 43 -6.51 17.06 -2.48
C ARG A 43 -7.88 16.81 -1.88
N ASN A 44 -8.94 17.26 -2.54
CA ASN A 44 -10.31 17.12 -2.05
C ASN A 44 -10.76 15.66 -1.96
N VAL A 45 -10.14 14.74 -2.72
CA VAL A 45 -10.45 13.31 -2.62
C VAL A 45 -9.62 12.59 -1.57
N GLU A 46 -8.47 13.14 -1.18
CA GLU A 46 -7.49 12.44 -0.34
C GLU A 46 -7.90 12.24 1.14
N ASN A 47 -8.96 12.92 1.61
CA ASN A 47 -9.41 12.82 3.01
C ASN A 47 -10.49 11.75 3.24
N ASN A 48 -10.91 11.05 2.19
CA ASN A 48 -11.90 9.99 2.26
C ASN A 48 -11.47 8.79 1.42
N ILE A 49 -11.50 7.60 2.01
CA ILE A 49 -11.05 6.35 1.37
C ILE A 49 -11.79 6.10 0.06
N ALA A 50 -13.12 6.28 0.01
CA ALA A 50 -13.90 5.87 -1.16
C ALA A 50 -13.65 6.77 -2.39
N PRO A 51 -13.69 8.12 -2.30
CA PRO A 51 -13.27 9.00 -3.39
C PRO A 51 -11.82 8.82 -3.79
N LEU A 52 -10.91 8.66 -2.83
CA LEU A 52 -9.50 8.46 -3.12
C LEU A 52 -9.26 7.17 -3.92
N VAL A 53 -9.81 6.04 -3.46
CA VAL A 53 -9.68 4.76 -4.16
C VAL A 53 -10.27 4.86 -5.57
N ARG A 54 -11.48 5.42 -5.72
CA ARG A 54 -12.08 5.62 -7.06
C ARG A 54 -11.16 6.41 -7.98
N TYR A 55 -10.54 7.48 -7.49
CA TYR A 55 -9.62 8.27 -8.29
C TYR A 55 -8.40 7.41 -8.68
N LEU A 56 -7.68 6.87 -7.68
CA LEU A 56 -6.43 6.13 -7.89
C LEU A 56 -6.58 4.95 -8.83
N THR A 57 -7.74 4.30 -8.87
CA THR A 57 -7.96 3.10 -9.68
C THR A 57 -8.71 3.35 -10.98
N LYS A 58 -9.22 4.57 -11.23
CA LYS A 58 -10.04 4.89 -12.41
C LYS A 58 -9.41 4.49 -13.76
N PRO A 59 -8.11 4.73 -14.01
CA PRO A 59 -7.52 4.42 -15.32
C PRO A 59 -7.10 2.95 -15.45
N PHE A 60 -7.12 2.17 -14.35
CA PHE A 60 -6.51 0.84 -14.29
C PHE A 60 -7.57 -0.26 -14.25
N ASN A 61 -7.59 -1.09 -15.27
CA ASN A 61 -8.44 -2.29 -15.29
C ASN A 61 -7.77 -3.48 -14.59
N ASP A 62 -6.43 -3.54 -14.58
CA ASP A 62 -5.66 -4.62 -13.96
C ASP A 62 -5.53 -4.44 -12.44
N ASP A 63 -5.81 -5.49 -11.67
CA ASP A 63 -5.75 -5.42 -10.20
C ASP A 63 -4.35 -5.16 -9.67
N TYR A 64 -3.32 -5.59 -10.40
CA TYR A 64 -1.93 -5.27 -10.09
C TYR A 64 -1.66 -3.77 -10.13
N ASP A 65 -2.10 -3.09 -11.20
CA ASP A 65 -1.87 -1.65 -11.38
C ASP A 65 -2.69 -0.83 -10.38
N LYS A 66 -3.92 -1.28 -10.05
CA LYS A 66 -4.73 -0.70 -8.97
C LYS A 66 -4.00 -0.80 -7.62
N ALA A 67 -3.49 -1.98 -7.27
CA ALA A 67 -2.75 -2.19 -6.04
C ALA A 67 -1.47 -1.34 -6.00
N LYS A 68 -0.75 -1.24 -7.14
CA LYS A 68 0.46 -0.43 -7.27
C LYS A 68 0.18 1.06 -7.07
N ALA A 69 -0.88 1.60 -7.68
CA ALA A 69 -1.30 2.98 -7.48
C ALA A 69 -1.64 3.29 -6.02
N ILE A 70 -2.35 2.38 -5.35
CA ILE A 70 -2.68 2.50 -3.92
C ILE A 70 -1.42 2.48 -3.06
N ALA A 71 -0.51 1.53 -3.29
CA ALA A 71 0.75 1.42 -2.55
C ALA A 71 1.62 2.67 -2.71
N TYR A 72 1.78 3.17 -3.95
CA TYR A 72 2.49 4.41 -4.23
C TYR A 72 1.91 5.62 -3.51
N TRP A 73 0.58 5.75 -3.54
CA TRP A 73 -0.07 6.87 -2.85
C TRP A 73 0.19 6.80 -1.34
N ILE A 74 0.04 5.62 -0.72
CA ILE A 74 0.32 5.41 0.71
C ILE A 74 1.78 5.77 1.04
N ALA A 75 2.73 5.20 0.29
CA ALA A 75 4.16 5.38 0.51
C ALA A 75 4.62 6.85 0.35
N SER A 76 4.01 7.58 -0.58
CA SER A 76 4.33 8.98 -0.86
C SER A 76 3.61 9.99 0.04
N ARG A 77 2.54 9.59 0.74
CA ARG A 77 1.67 10.50 1.53
C ARG A 77 1.70 10.29 3.03
N ILE A 78 2.20 9.15 3.50
CA ILE A 78 2.18 8.80 4.93
C ILE A 78 3.62 8.72 5.43
N TYR A 79 3.86 9.27 6.61
CA TYR A 79 5.16 9.26 7.29
C TYR A 79 5.18 8.24 8.41
N TYR A 80 6.28 7.47 8.46
CA TYR A 80 6.48 6.51 9.52
C TYR A 80 6.87 7.26 10.79
N ASP A 81 6.19 7.02 11.90
CA ASP A 81 6.49 7.64 13.19
C ASP A 81 7.10 6.61 14.13
N ASP A 82 8.43 6.47 14.04
CA ASP A 82 9.18 5.47 14.81
C ASP A 82 9.13 5.76 16.31
N PHE A 83 8.90 7.00 16.76
CA PHE A 83 8.70 7.27 18.19
C PHE A 83 7.48 6.54 18.78
N LEU A 84 6.48 6.22 17.95
CA LEU A 84 5.35 5.40 18.37
C LEU A 84 5.76 3.93 18.59
N TYR A 85 6.87 3.51 17.97
CA TYR A 85 7.41 2.15 18.00
C TYR A 85 8.62 1.99 18.93
N SER A 86 9.66 2.84 18.87
CA SER A 86 10.95 2.64 19.56
C SER A 86 11.01 3.15 21.00
N GLY A 87 10.08 4.02 21.42
CA GLY A 87 9.99 4.44 22.83
C GLY A 87 11.23 5.17 23.37
N THR A 88 11.90 5.99 22.57
CA THR A 88 13.19 6.62 22.91
C THR A 88 13.13 7.78 23.92
N ASP A 89 11.94 8.32 24.23
CA ASP A 89 11.75 9.31 25.31
C ASP A 89 10.98 8.67 26.47
N ASN A 90 11.67 8.34 27.58
CA ASN A 90 11.17 7.68 28.81
C ASN A 90 9.93 8.32 29.49
N LYS A 91 9.36 9.40 28.95
CA LYS A 91 8.15 10.06 29.46
C LYS A 91 6.90 9.88 28.58
N ASP A 92 7.04 9.50 27.30
CA ASP A 92 5.93 9.44 26.33
C ASP A 92 5.97 8.19 25.43
N THR A 93 6.47 7.06 25.92
CA THR A 93 6.60 5.85 25.10
C THR A 93 5.27 5.12 24.93
N TYR A 94 4.81 5.03 23.68
CA TYR A 94 3.55 4.38 23.30
C TYR A 94 3.57 2.86 23.50
N LEU A 95 4.74 2.21 23.46
CA LEU A 95 4.89 0.81 23.85
C LEU A 95 4.62 0.56 25.35
N ARG A 96 4.83 1.54 26.25
CA ARG A 96 4.45 1.41 27.67
C ARG A 96 2.96 1.63 27.91
N LYS A 97 2.26 2.38 27.05
CA LYS A 97 0.82 2.72 27.20
C LYS A 97 -0.12 1.92 26.28
N GLY A 98 0.41 1.06 25.42
CA GLY A 98 -0.37 0.24 24.47
C GLY A 98 -0.84 1.06 23.27
N TYR A 99 0.00 1.18 22.25
CA TYR A 99 -0.37 1.82 20.98
C TYR A 99 -1.70 1.25 20.45
N GLN A 100 -2.70 2.12 20.32
CA GLN A 100 -3.96 1.75 19.70
C GLN A 100 -3.85 1.97 18.19
N LYS A 101 -3.75 0.84 17.47
CA LYS A 101 -3.85 0.77 16.01
C LYS A 101 -4.92 1.73 15.48
N GLN A 102 -4.53 2.59 14.56
CA GLN A 102 -5.41 3.58 13.98
C GLN A 102 -6.39 2.89 13.03
N THR A 103 -7.60 3.44 12.94
CA THR A 103 -8.48 3.05 11.83
C THR A 103 -7.87 3.58 10.52
N PRO A 104 -8.09 2.90 9.37
CA PRO A 104 -7.63 3.39 8.07
C PRO A 104 -8.03 4.84 7.80
N ALA A 105 -9.25 5.24 8.17
CA ALA A 105 -9.72 6.61 8.01
C ALA A 105 -8.97 7.62 8.90
N LYS A 106 -8.55 7.21 10.11
CA LYS A 106 -7.73 8.05 10.99
C LYS A 106 -6.33 8.22 10.43
N LEU A 107 -5.69 7.14 9.97
CA LEU A 107 -4.37 7.22 9.32
C LEU A 107 -4.39 8.10 8.08
N LEU A 108 -5.44 7.95 7.25
CA LEU A 108 -5.64 8.78 6.07
C LEU A 108 -5.68 10.28 6.39
N ARG A 109 -6.19 10.67 7.57
CA ARG A 109 -6.21 12.08 7.98
C ARG A 109 -4.95 12.52 8.71
N SER A 110 -4.40 11.66 9.56
CA SER A 110 -3.21 11.99 10.36
C SER A 110 -1.93 12.03 9.51
N ARG A 111 -1.88 11.23 8.44
CA ARG A 111 -0.73 11.02 7.54
C ARG A 111 0.51 10.50 8.27
N THR A 112 0.33 9.94 9.46
CA THR A 112 1.43 9.46 10.30
C THR A 112 1.00 8.22 11.09
N GLY A 113 1.82 7.17 11.07
CA GLY A 113 1.55 5.92 11.77
C GLY A 113 2.73 4.96 11.72
N ILE A 114 2.51 3.72 12.13
CA ILE A 114 3.50 2.64 12.11
C ILE A 114 3.05 1.51 11.14
N CYS A 115 3.88 0.48 11.01
CA CYS A 115 3.74 -0.57 9.99
C CYS A 115 2.33 -1.18 9.90
N ILE A 116 1.70 -1.47 11.04
CA ILE A 116 0.34 -2.03 11.06
C ILE A 116 -0.73 -1.05 10.54
N ASP A 117 -0.56 0.26 10.70
CA ASP A 117 -1.51 1.23 10.17
C ASP A 117 -1.41 1.29 8.64
N TYR A 118 -0.19 1.29 8.11
CA TYR A 118 0.08 1.20 6.66
C TYR A 118 -0.57 -0.05 6.07
N ALA A 119 -0.31 -1.21 6.69
CA ALA A 119 -0.81 -2.48 6.20
C ALA A 119 -2.35 -2.56 6.22
N ASN A 120 -2.98 -1.99 7.25
CA ASN A 120 -4.44 -1.91 7.36
C ASN A 120 -5.04 -0.94 6.33
N LEU A 121 -4.41 0.21 6.10
CA LEU A 121 -4.89 1.17 5.11
C LEU A 121 -4.79 0.58 3.69
N PHE A 122 -3.67 -0.04 3.34
CA PHE A 122 -3.50 -0.72 2.05
C PHE A 122 -4.57 -1.79 1.86
N THR A 123 -4.76 -2.67 2.84
CA THR A 123 -5.80 -3.71 2.78
C THR A 123 -7.20 -3.13 2.58
N ALA A 124 -7.54 -2.07 3.32
CA ALA A 124 -8.85 -1.43 3.22
C ALA A 124 -9.06 -0.78 1.85
N MET A 125 -8.05 -0.10 1.31
CA MET A 125 -8.10 0.55 -0.01
C MET A 125 -8.17 -0.48 -1.14
N CYS A 126 -7.35 -1.54 -1.09
CA CYS A 126 -7.39 -2.64 -2.06
C CYS A 126 -8.76 -3.32 -2.09
N ARG A 127 -9.31 -3.67 -0.92
CA ARG A 127 -10.65 -4.27 -0.85
C ARG A 127 -11.73 -3.35 -1.39
N LYS A 128 -11.62 -2.04 -1.14
CA LYS A 128 -12.54 -1.05 -1.72
C LYS A 128 -12.44 -0.97 -3.25
N ALA A 129 -11.29 -1.31 -3.82
CA ALA A 129 -11.03 -1.41 -5.26
C ALA A 129 -11.40 -2.78 -5.88
N GLY A 130 -11.90 -3.72 -5.09
CA GLY A 130 -12.17 -5.09 -5.54
C GLY A 130 -10.94 -6.02 -5.53
N VAL A 131 -9.79 -5.55 -5.04
CA VAL A 131 -8.54 -6.34 -4.96
C VAL A 131 -8.49 -7.10 -3.64
N THR A 132 -8.33 -8.43 -3.71
CA THR A 132 -8.22 -9.25 -2.50
C THR A 132 -6.85 -9.09 -1.87
N ALA A 133 -6.80 -8.38 -0.73
CA ALA A 133 -5.58 -8.14 0.05
C ALA A 133 -5.71 -8.59 1.51
N ARG A 134 -4.57 -8.94 2.11
CA ARG A 134 -4.45 -9.36 3.51
C ARG A 134 -3.23 -8.74 4.18
N VAL A 135 -3.34 -8.54 5.49
CA VAL A 135 -2.23 -8.17 6.35
C VAL A 135 -1.46 -9.42 6.74
N ILE A 136 -0.14 -9.33 6.72
CA ILE A 136 0.79 -10.32 7.22
C ILE A 136 1.43 -9.76 8.48
N TYR A 137 1.59 -10.61 9.49
CA TYR A 137 2.29 -10.27 10.73
C TYR A 137 3.54 -11.13 10.82
N GLY A 138 4.64 -10.51 11.25
CA GLY A 138 5.91 -11.21 11.34
C GLY A 138 6.99 -10.30 11.86
N TYR A 139 8.16 -10.42 11.26
CA TYR A 139 9.35 -9.68 11.65
C TYR A 139 10.08 -9.14 10.43
N ALA A 140 10.68 -7.96 10.54
CA ALA A 140 11.57 -7.39 9.53
C ALA A 140 12.86 -6.88 10.18
N TYR A 141 14.01 -7.41 9.76
CA TYR A 141 15.30 -7.10 10.39
C TYR A 141 16.48 -7.21 9.42
N PRO A 142 17.62 -6.54 9.70
CA PRO A 142 18.83 -6.69 8.91
C PRO A 142 19.33 -8.13 8.92
N ALA A 143 19.67 -8.66 7.74
CA ALA A 143 20.10 -10.03 7.54
C ALA A 143 21.31 -10.42 8.40
N GLN A 144 22.19 -9.47 8.71
CA GLN A 144 23.37 -9.68 9.55
C GLN A 144 23.00 -10.00 11.01
N THR A 145 21.84 -9.54 11.45
CA THR A 145 21.37 -9.70 12.83
C THR A 145 20.48 -10.93 13.03
N ALA A 146 20.17 -11.68 11.97
CA ALA A 146 19.21 -12.78 11.96
C ALA A 146 19.48 -13.91 12.97
N PHE A 147 20.70 -14.02 13.50
CA PHE A 147 21.16 -15.10 14.37
C PHE A 147 20.90 -14.89 15.87
N SER A 148 20.50 -13.68 16.31
CA SER A 148 20.25 -13.43 17.73
C SER A 148 18.76 -13.60 18.09
N PRO A 149 18.39 -14.44 19.08
CA PRO A 149 17.02 -14.56 19.57
C PRO A 149 16.40 -13.22 20.02
N ALA A 150 17.23 -12.27 20.46
CA ALA A 150 16.80 -10.94 20.86
C ALA A 150 16.25 -10.10 19.69
N VAL A 151 16.67 -10.39 18.46
CA VAL A 151 16.24 -9.68 17.24
C VAL A 151 14.75 -9.87 17.00
N ARG A 152 14.17 -11.03 17.33
CA ARG A 152 12.74 -11.26 17.11
C ARG A 152 11.87 -10.39 18.02
N LYS A 153 12.33 -10.03 19.22
CA LYS A 153 11.50 -9.33 20.22
C LYS A 153 11.23 -7.86 19.84
N ASN A 154 12.16 -7.21 19.16
CA ASN A 154 12.10 -5.77 18.85
C ASN A 154 11.85 -5.45 17.37
N ASN A 155 11.68 -6.47 16.52
CA ASN A 155 11.54 -6.30 15.07
C ASN A 155 10.17 -6.77 14.56
N ALA A 156 9.14 -6.69 15.40
CA ALA A 156 7.77 -7.01 14.97
C ALA A 156 7.35 -6.08 13.84
N HIS A 157 6.84 -6.65 12.76
CA HIS A 157 6.47 -5.91 11.56
C HIS A 157 5.17 -6.42 10.96
N ALA A 158 4.51 -5.55 10.20
CA ALA A 158 3.29 -5.87 9.47
C ALA A 158 3.33 -5.28 8.06
N TRP A 159 3.01 -6.12 7.09
CA TRP A 159 2.98 -5.78 5.66
C TRP A 159 1.82 -6.50 4.98
N ASN A 160 1.83 -6.68 3.66
CA ASN A 160 0.71 -7.23 2.91
C ASN A 160 1.10 -8.25 1.86
N TYR A 161 0.11 -9.06 1.48
CA TYR A 161 0.02 -9.59 0.13
C TYR A 161 -1.34 -9.24 -0.47
N PHE A 162 -1.40 -9.23 -1.80
CA PHE A 162 -2.66 -9.28 -2.55
C PHE A 162 -2.65 -10.45 -3.54
N TYR A 163 -3.83 -10.95 -3.89
CA TYR A 163 -3.95 -12.00 -4.91
C TYR A 163 -4.00 -11.40 -6.30
N TYR A 164 -3.18 -11.95 -7.19
CA TYR A 164 -3.15 -11.58 -8.59
C TYR A 164 -2.94 -12.83 -9.44
N LYS A 165 -3.89 -13.13 -10.34
CA LYS A 165 -3.83 -14.27 -11.28
C LYS A 165 -3.44 -15.60 -10.62
N GLY A 166 -4.01 -15.89 -9.45
CA GLY A 166 -3.78 -17.13 -8.71
C GLY A 166 -2.57 -17.13 -7.76
N SER A 167 -1.74 -16.08 -7.77
CA SER A 167 -0.54 -15.97 -6.95
C SER A 167 -0.64 -14.86 -5.91
N LYS A 168 0.13 -14.99 -4.82
CA LYS A 168 0.32 -13.91 -3.84
C LYS A 168 1.41 -12.97 -4.36
N ILE A 169 1.12 -11.68 -4.37
CA ILE A 169 2.07 -10.60 -4.62
C ILE A 169 2.33 -9.90 -3.30
N TYR A 170 3.58 -9.88 -2.85
CA TYR A 170 3.97 -9.26 -1.58
C TYR A 170 4.23 -7.77 -1.75
N VAL A 171 3.73 -6.98 -0.81
CA VAL A 171 3.88 -5.52 -0.80
C VAL A 171 4.12 -5.07 0.64
N ASP A 172 5.10 -4.19 0.83
CA ASP A 172 5.27 -3.47 2.08
C ASP A 172 5.19 -1.95 1.87
N PRO A 173 4.01 -1.34 2.07
CA PRO A 173 3.85 0.10 1.93
C PRO A 173 4.70 0.92 2.92
N THR A 174 5.15 0.30 4.01
CA THR A 174 6.04 0.92 5.01
C THR A 174 7.45 1.04 4.45
N PHE A 175 8.03 -0.04 3.95
CA PHE A 175 9.39 -0.05 3.40
C PHE A 175 9.46 0.61 2.01
N MET A 176 8.33 0.71 1.31
CA MET A 176 8.21 1.59 0.14
C MET A 176 8.35 3.08 0.51
N ALA A 177 7.98 3.48 1.74
CA ALA A 177 7.96 4.88 2.14
C ALA A 177 9.37 5.38 2.52
N GLY A 178 9.92 6.34 1.77
CA GLY A 178 11.26 6.89 2.04
C GLY A 178 11.36 7.93 3.17
N GLY A 179 10.37 8.03 4.07
CA GLY A 179 10.34 9.10 5.08
C GLY A 179 9.92 8.62 6.46
N THR A 180 10.87 8.70 7.40
CA THR A 180 10.76 8.24 8.79
C THR A 180 11.00 9.38 9.77
N LEU A 181 10.12 9.51 10.75
CA LEU A 181 10.30 10.32 11.94
C LEU A 181 10.93 9.43 13.02
N GLY A 182 12.25 9.22 12.91
CA GLY A 182 13.02 8.38 13.82
C GLY A 182 13.91 9.16 14.77
N ALA A 183 14.35 8.49 15.83
CA ALA A 183 15.26 9.06 16.83
C ALA A 183 16.59 9.54 16.20
N ASP A 184 17.06 8.84 15.16
CA ASP A 184 18.27 9.20 14.42
C ASP A 184 18.15 10.57 13.73
N ALA A 185 16.96 10.89 13.21
CA ALA A 185 16.68 12.17 12.56
C ALA A 185 16.20 13.24 13.55
N TYR A 186 15.56 12.83 14.65
CA TYR A 186 14.99 13.71 15.66
C TYR A 186 15.37 13.19 17.04
N PRO A 187 16.32 13.83 17.76
CA PRO A 187 16.82 13.25 19.02
C PRO A 187 15.85 13.36 20.20
N ASN A 188 14.69 14.02 20.05
CA ASN A 188 13.67 14.11 21.11
C ASN A 188 12.26 14.42 20.56
N SER A 189 11.26 14.16 21.39
CA SER A 189 9.83 14.40 21.15
C SER A 189 9.50 15.82 20.73
N ALA A 190 10.19 16.84 21.26
CA ALA A 190 9.95 18.24 20.88
C ALA A 190 10.36 18.53 19.44
N LYS A 191 11.53 18.06 19.00
CA LYS A 191 11.98 18.15 17.60
C LYS A 191 11.05 17.35 16.68
N ARG A 192 10.65 16.13 17.09
CA ARG A 192 9.65 15.33 16.37
C ARG A 192 8.32 16.07 16.22
N ASN A 193 7.81 16.68 17.28
CA ASN A 193 6.53 17.41 17.25
C ASN A 193 6.59 18.65 16.33
N ARG A 194 7.74 19.33 16.27
CA ARG A 194 7.96 20.40 15.28
C ARG A 194 7.95 19.87 13.85
N ALA A 195 8.62 18.74 13.60
CA ALA A 195 8.60 18.09 12.29
C ALA A 195 7.17 17.67 11.89
N LEU A 196 6.40 17.05 12.80
CA LEU A 196 4.98 16.73 12.58
C LEU A 196 4.14 17.96 12.22
N ARG A 197 4.38 19.11 12.87
CA ARG A 197 3.69 20.36 12.53
C ARG A 197 4.05 20.85 11.13
N GLN A 198 5.31 20.73 10.74
CA GLN A 198 5.76 21.09 9.39
C GLN A 198 5.16 20.16 8.33
N LEU A 199 5.23 18.84 8.54
CA LEU A 199 4.61 17.85 7.66
C LEU A 199 3.11 18.09 7.46
N ARG A 200 2.39 18.49 8.52
CA ARG A 200 0.97 18.86 8.41
C ARG A 200 0.77 20.10 7.53
N LYS A 201 1.69 21.06 7.52
CA LYS A 201 1.68 22.21 6.60
C LYS A 201 2.04 21.78 5.18
N ASP A 202 3.03 20.93 5.00
CA ASP A 202 3.47 20.45 3.68
C ASP A 202 2.40 19.57 3.03
N ASN A 203 1.67 18.79 3.82
CA ASN A 203 0.47 18.07 3.38
C ASN A 203 -0.64 19.04 2.95
N LYS A 204 -0.77 20.21 3.61
CA LYS A 204 -1.64 21.30 3.12
C LYS A 204 -1.11 21.95 1.84
N THR A 205 0.13 21.71 1.42
CA THR A 205 0.69 22.19 0.15
C THR A 205 0.90 21.07 -0.90
N GLN A 206 0.55 19.81 -0.59
CA GLN A 206 0.64 18.62 -1.48
C GLN A 206 2.07 18.29 -1.93
N SER A 207 3.07 18.69 -1.15
CA SER A 207 4.44 18.27 -1.44
C SER A 207 4.57 16.77 -1.20
N MET A 208 5.00 16.02 -2.22
CA MET A 208 5.21 14.57 -2.12
C MET A 208 6.63 14.27 -1.71
N LYS A 209 6.79 13.09 -1.07
CA LYS A 209 8.11 12.51 -0.89
C LYS A 209 8.74 12.23 -2.25
N SER A 210 9.97 12.68 -2.43
CA SER A 210 10.74 12.46 -3.66
C SER A 210 11.19 11.01 -3.85
N SER A 211 11.30 10.22 -2.77
CA SER A 211 11.79 8.83 -2.81
C SER A 211 10.73 7.84 -2.32
N VAL A 212 10.09 7.14 -3.26
CA VAL A 212 9.36 5.89 -3.00
C VAL A 212 10.21 4.73 -3.51
N ASN A 213 10.44 3.73 -2.66
CA ASN A 213 11.19 2.54 -3.04
C ASN A 213 10.26 1.52 -3.71
N ASP A 214 10.31 1.44 -5.05
CA ASP A 214 9.45 0.53 -5.82
C ASP A 214 9.77 -0.95 -5.60
N TYR A 215 10.97 -1.28 -5.06
CA TYR A 215 11.37 -2.66 -4.82
C TYR A 215 10.38 -3.41 -3.91
N TYR A 216 9.88 -2.75 -2.86
CA TYR A 216 8.96 -3.36 -1.89
C TYR A 216 7.52 -3.48 -2.41
N PHE A 217 7.29 -3.24 -3.70
CA PHE A 217 6.09 -3.64 -4.41
C PHE A 217 6.41 -4.85 -5.29
N ASP A 218 5.77 -6.00 -5.04
CA ASP A 218 6.06 -7.27 -5.73
C ASP A 218 7.48 -7.79 -5.42
N PHE A 219 7.85 -7.72 -4.13
CA PHE A 219 9.16 -8.17 -3.66
C PHE A 219 9.18 -9.66 -3.32
N SER A 220 10.38 -10.25 -3.33
CA SER A 220 10.62 -11.64 -2.91
C SER A 220 11.53 -11.67 -1.69
N TYR A 221 11.22 -12.54 -0.72
CA TYR A 221 12.06 -12.70 0.48
C TYR A 221 13.48 -13.18 0.17
N GLN A 222 13.66 -13.91 -0.94
CA GLN A 222 14.97 -14.41 -1.35
C GLN A 222 15.85 -13.30 -1.91
N ASP A 223 15.27 -12.43 -2.75
CA ASP A 223 16.01 -11.31 -3.34
C ASP A 223 16.30 -10.23 -2.29
N GLU A 224 15.39 -10.01 -1.35
CA GLU A 224 15.50 -8.93 -0.36
C GLU A 224 16.79 -9.04 0.44
N LYS A 225 17.10 -10.25 0.90
CA LYS A 225 18.33 -10.53 1.66
C LYS A 225 19.57 -10.22 0.84
N ARG A 226 19.55 -10.53 -0.46
CA ARG A 226 20.69 -10.38 -1.36
C ARG A 226 20.89 -8.92 -1.79
N THR A 227 19.82 -8.19 -2.08
CA THR A 227 19.89 -6.85 -2.69
C THR A 227 19.77 -5.72 -1.67
N HIS A 228 19.09 -5.94 -0.54
CA HIS A 228 18.84 -4.92 0.48
C HIS A 228 19.37 -5.29 1.86
N GLY A 229 19.89 -6.51 2.06
CA GLY A 229 20.37 -6.97 3.36
C GLY A 229 19.28 -6.95 4.43
N GLN A 230 18.00 -7.02 4.04
CA GLN A 230 16.85 -7.07 4.91
C GLN A 230 16.19 -8.45 4.83
N VAL A 231 15.43 -8.81 5.85
CA VAL A 231 14.69 -10.07 5.91
C VAL A 231 13.31 -9.80 6.45
N HIS A 232 12.29 -10.02 5.62
CA HIS A 232 10.92 -10.26 6.08
C HIS A 232 10.68 -11.73 6.39
N ARG A 233 10.07 -12.00 7.55
CA ARG A 233 9.72 -13.35 7.98
C ARG A 233 8.35 -13.39 8.62
N GLU A 234 7.42 -14.13 8.04
CA GLU A 234 6.09 -14.37 8.61
C GLU A 234 6.17 -15.08 9.98
N ARG A 235 5.23 -14.78 10.88
CA ARG A 235 5.12 -15.42 12.20
C ARG A 235 4.41 -16.76 12.14
#